data_AF-A0A6I8VM28-F1
#
_entry.id   AF-A0A6I8VM28-F1
#
_cell.length_a   1.000
_cell.length_b   1.000
_cell.length_c   1.000
_cell.angle_alpha   90.00
_cell.angle_beta   90.00
_cell.angle_gamma   90.00
#
_symmetry.space_group_name_H-M   'P 1'
#
loop_
_entity.id
_entity.type
_entity.pdbx_description
1 polymer ?
#
loop_
_entity_poly.entity_id
_entity_poly.type
_entity_poly.pdbx_seq_one_letter_code
_entity_poly.pdbx_strand_id
1 'polypeptide(L)'
;MSHIRELNSCESRDLHLWLQEQRIDLNAKKRVKFSDVLPVATIAQTVYPRLVDLIHYTPSRHSVANKLQNWKVFNFTVLKKLNITLSELYMKELAQGQEGAIELLFYELFVRPLKIASEEDRDYTTGNPDQIKTSFGSEYGSKTTRE
;
A
#
# COMPACT_ATOMS: atom_id res chain seq x y z
N MET A 1 4.58 19.90 17.54
CA MET A 1 3.90 18.61 17.74
C MET A 1 3.50 18.12 16.37
N SER A 2 4.08 17.01 15.91
CA SER A 2 3.69 16.34 14.67
C SER A 2 2.33 15.70 14.88
N HIS A 3 1.38 15.93 13.97
CA HIS A 3 0.02 15.37 14.06
C HIS A 3 -0.13 14.05 13.26
N ILE A 4 0.99 13.53 12.78
CA ILE A 4 1.05 12.33 11.95
C ILE A 4 0.95 11.10 12.85
N ARG A 5 0.16 10.13 12.41
CA ARG A 5 0.10 8.82 13.03
C ARG A 5 1.50 8.16 13.01
N GLU A 6 1.96 7.73 14.17
CA GLU A 6 3.20 6.95 14.26
C GLU A 6 2.95 5.49 13.88
N LEU A 7 3.93 4.87 13.22
CA LEU A 7 3.90 3.44 12.90
C LEU A 7 4.12 2.64 14.18
N ASN A 8 3.30 1.60 14.39
CA ASN A 8 3.54 0.68 15.49
C ASN A 8 4.75 -0.25 15.20
N SER A 9 5.22 -0.99 16.20
CA SER A 9 6.41 -1.83 16.09
C SER A 9 6.36 -2.88 14.96
N CYS A 10 5.17 -3.42 14.66
CA CYS A 10 4.99 -4.39 13.58
C CYS A 10 5.05 -3.70 12.22
N GLU A 11 4.31 -2.59 12.07
CA GLU A 11 4.30 -1.79 10.84
C GLU A 11 5.70 -1.25 10.50
N SER A 12 6.43 -0.78 11.50
CA SER A 12 7.80 -0.31 11.37
C SER A 12 8.76 -1.43 10.93
N ARG A 13 8.62 -2.64 11.48
CA ARG A 13 9.39 -3.81 11.06
C ARG A 13 9.12 -4.18 9.61
N ASP A 14 7.85 -4.22 9.21
CA ASP A 14 7.48 -4.64 7.86
C ASP A 14 7.90 -3.60 6.82
N LEU A 15 7.81 -2.32 7.16
CA LEU A 15 8.41 -1.25 6.37
C LEU A 15 9.93 -1.42 6.24
N HIS A 16 10.62 -1.74 7.34
CA HIS A 16 12.07 -1.97 7.30
C HIS A 16 12.45 -3.11 6.35
N LEU A 17 11.72 -4.22 6.39
CA LEU A 17 11.94 -5.35 5.48
C LEU A 17 11.72 -4.95 4.02
N TRP A 18 10.63 -4.22 3.73
CA TRP A 18 10.37 -3.73 2.38
C TRP A 18 11.45 -2.76 1.88
N LEU A 19 11.92 -1.84 2.74
CA LEU A 19 13.01 -0.92 2.42
C LEU A 19 14.31 -1.66 2.09
N GLN A 20 14.64 -2.72 2.85
CA GLN A 20 15.81 -3.55 2.58
C GLN A 20 15.70 -4.26 1.22
N GLU A 21 14.54 -4.81 0.89
CA GLU A 21 14.26 -5.46 -0.40
C GLU A 21 14.45 -4.48 -1.56
N GLN A 22 13.92 -3.25 -1.42
CA GLN A 22 14.07 -2.20 -2.41
C GLN A 22 15.46 -1.53 -2.41
N ARG A 23 16.36 -1.93 -1.50
CA ARG A 23 17.68 -1.31 -1.27
C ARG A 23 17.61 0.20 -0.99
N ILE A 24 16.53 0.62 -0.32
CA ILE A 24 16.32 2.01 0.10
C ILE A 24 16.76 2.13 1.56
N ASP A 25 17.60 3.12 1.84
CA ASP A 25 18.05 3.43 3.19
C ASP A 25 17.50 4.80 3.60
N LEU A 26 16.68 4.83 4.64
CA LEU A 26 16.05 6.03 5.20
C LEU A 26 16.85 6.58 6.39
N ASN A 27 18.12 6.91 6.16
CA ASN A 27 18.89 7.69 7.12
C ASN A 27 18.45 9.17 7.14
N ALA A 28 18.78 9.89 8.22
CA ALA A 28 18.39 11.30 8.40
C ALA A 28 18.74 12.21 7.21
N LYS A 29 19.89 11.97 6.54
CA LYS A 29 20.31 12.75 5.36
C LYS A 29 19.49 12.39 4.12
N LYS A 30 19.09 11.13 3.96
CA LYS A 30 18.29 10.64 2.84
C LYS A 30 16.80 11.02 2.99
N ARG A 31 16.26 11.11 4.21
CA ARG A 31 14.90 11.63 4.47
C ARG A 31 14.66 13.00 3.84
N VAL A 32 15.64 13.90 3.90
CA VAL A 32 15.57 15.21 3.25
C VAL A 32 15.37 15.09 1.73
N LYS A 33 15.93 14.06 1.07
CA LYS A 33 15.72 13.83 -0.36
C LYS A 33 14.27 13.42 -0.65
N PHE A 34 13.67 12.62 0.22
CA PHE A 34 12.27 12.19 0.10
C PHE A 34 11.25 13.25 0.54
N SER A 35 11.70 14.43 0.97
CA SER A 35 10.79 15.58 1.16
C SER A 35 10.24 16.12 -0.16
N ASP A 36 10.94 15.89 -1.27
CA ASP A 36 10.41 16.13 -2.62
C ASP A 36 9.70 14.86 -3.09
N VAL A 37 8.64 15.02 -3.86
CA VAL A 37 7.85 13.91 -4.38
C VAL A 37 8.59 13.16 -5.47
N LEU A 38 9.53 13.78 -6.18
CA LEU A 38 10.18 13.18 -7.35
C LEU A 38 10.83 11.80 -7.07
N PRO A 39 11.66 11.63 -6.02
CA PRO A 39 12.19 10.31 -5.66
C PRO A 39 11.10 9.30 -5.31
N VAL A 40 10.03 9.75 -4.64
CA VAL A 40 8.89 8.90 -4.28
C VAL A 40 8.10 8.47 -5.52
N ALA A 41 7.84 9.41 -6.43
CA ALA A 41 7.18 9.17 -7.71
C ALA A 41 8.01 8.23 -8.59
N THR A 42 9.33 8.32 -8.55
CA THR A 42 10.22 7.41 -9.28
C THR A 42 10.03 5.97 -8.80
N ILE A 43 9.99 5.76 -7.48
CA ILE A 43 9.72 4.43 -6.91
C ILE A 43 8.28 4.00 -7.22
N ALA A 44 7.32 4.90 -7.09
CA ALA A 44 5.92 4.59 -7.40
C ALA A 44 5.71 4.26 -8.89
N GLN A 45 6.53 4.79 -9.80
CA GLN A 45 6.48 4.47 -11.22
C GLN A 45 6.95 3.05 -11.53
N THR A 46 7.91 2.49 -10.77
CA THR A 46 8.32 1.09 -10.97
C THR A 46 7.22 0.12 -10.55
N VAL A 47 6.45 0.46 -9.52
CA VAL A 47 5.33 -0.34 -9.01
C VAL A 47 4.04 -0.11 -9.82
N TYR A 48 3.75 1.15 -10.18
CA TYR A 48 2.52 1.59 -10.84
C TYR A 48 2.82 2.41 -12.11
N PRO A 49 3.40 1.80 -13.16
CA PRO A 49 3.93 2.52 -14.33
C PRO A 49 2.86 3.29 -15.11
N ARG A 50 1.59 2.88 -15.05
CA ARG A 50 0.47 3.55 -15.74
C ARG A 50 -0.16 4.68 -14.94
N LEU A 51 0.16 4.80 -13.65
CA LEU A 51 -0.43 5.79 -12.77
C LEU A 51 0.47 7.01 -12.59
N VAL A 52 1.79 6.81 -12.67
CA VAL A 52 2.78 7.85 -12.39
C VAL A 52 3.46 8.33 -13.66
N ASP A 53 3.29 9.62 -13.94
CA ASP A 53 4.01 10.31 -15.00
C ASP A 53 4.86 11.42 -14.41
N LEU A 54 6.18 11.29 -14.56
CA LEU A 54 7.17 12.16 -13.94
C LEU A 54 7.19 13.57 -14.53
N ILE A 55 6.67 13.76 -15.74
CA ILE A 55 6.67 15.08 -16.41
C ILE A 55 5.81 16.12 -15.68
N HIS A 56 4.90 15.67 -14.81
CA HIS A 56 4.01 16.54 -14.05
C HIS A 56 4.66 17.17 -12.82
N TYR A 57 5.91 16.80 -12.48
CA TYR A 57 6.58 17.29 -11.28
C TYR A 57 7.76 18.20 -11.64
N THR A 58 7.81 19.38 -11.01
CA THR A 58 8.92 20.32 -11.23
C THR A 58 10.02 20.08 -10.19
N PRO A 59 11.30 19.91 -10.58
CA PRO A 59 12.41 19.74 -9.65
C PRO A 59 12.49 20.89 -8.64
N SER A 60 12.19 20.62 -7.37
CA SER A 60 12.02 21.64 -6.34
C SER A 60 13.03 21.46 -5.22
N ARG A 61 14.32 21.59 -5.55
CA ARG A 61 15.43 21.27 -4.62
C ARG A 61 15.37 22.02 -3.29
N HIS A 62 14.84 23.25 -3.26
CA HIS A 62 14.96 24.13 -2.08
C HIS A 62 13.67 24.84 -1.62
N SER A 63 12.58 24.81 -2.41
CA SER A 63 11.32 25.48 -2.03
C SER A 63 10.32 24.49 -1.44
N VAL A 64 10.02 24.63 -0.15
CA VAL A 64 8.95 23.87 0.53
C VAL A 64 7.60 24.13 -0.12
N ALA A 65 7.33 25.36 -0.58
CA ALA A 65 6.09 25.69 -1.27
C ALA A 65 5.95 24.93 -2.60
N ASN A 66 7.04 24.79 -3.37
CA ASN A 66 7.00 24.06 -4.62
C ASN A 66 6.90 22.54 -4.38
N LYS A 67 7.61 22.03 -3.36
CA LYS A 67 7.45 20.64 -2.91
C LYS A 67 6.00 20.35 -2.51
N LEU A 68 5.35 21.26 -1.78
CA LEU A 68 3.95 21.12 -1.39
C LEU A 68 3.02 21.08 -2.61
N GLN A 69 3.26 21.93 -3.63
CA GLN A 69 2.50 21.85 -4.88
C GLN A 69 2.70 20.51 -5.60
N ASN A 70 3.94 20.04 -5.69
CA ASN A 70 4.24 18.72 -6.24
C ASN A 70 3.51 17.60 -5.48
N TRP A 71 3.46 17.67 -4.14
CA TRP A 71 2.69 16.75 -3.30
C TRP A 71 1.19 16.81 -3.57
N LYS A 72 0.61 18.01 -3.76
CA LYS A 72 -0.80 18.17 -4.14
C LYS A 72 -1.10 17.51 -5.50
N VAL A 73 -0.22 17.69 -6.48
CA VAL A 73 -0.33 17.04 -7.80
C VAL A 73 -0.27 15.53 -7.65
N PHE A 74 0.71 14.99 -6.92
CA PHE A 74 0.84 13.54 -6.70
C PHE A 74 -0.36 12.94 -5.96
N ASN A 75 -0.89 13.65 -4.95
CA ASN A 75 -2.07 13.23 -4.21
C ASN A 75 -3.29 13.08 -5.14
N PHE A 76 -3.52 14.06 -6.03
CA PHE A 76 -4.67 14.04 -6.94
C PHE A 76 -4.52 13.03 -8.09
N THR A 77 -3.31 12.90 -8.63
CA THR A 77 -3.05 12.11 -9.86
C THR A 77 -2.78 10.63 -9.59
N VAL A 78 -2.13 10.33 -8.47
CA VAL A 78 -1.64 8.98 -8.13
C VAL A 78 -2.37 8.45 -6.91
N LEU A 79 -2.22 9.09 -5.74
CA LEU A 79 -2.71 8.53 -4.47
C LEU A 79 -4.23 8.37 -4.46
N LYS A 80 -4.96 9.35 -5.00
CA LYS A 80 -6.42 9.27 -5.10
C LYS A 80 -6.90 8.07 -5.91
N LYS A 81 -6.14 7.64 -6.93
CA LYS A 81 -6.44 6.45 -7.74
C LYS A 81 -6.13 5.14 -7.01
N LEU A 82 -5.29 5.21 -5.98
CA LEU A 82 -4.97 4.10 -5.08
C LEU A 82 -5.83 4.14 -3.79
N ASN A 83 -6.88 4.96 -3.77
CA ASN A 83 -7.75 5.18 -2.61
C ASN A 83 -7.02 5.72 -1.36
N ILE A 84 -5.84 6.33 -1.54
CA ILE A 84 -5.08 7.01 -0.49
C ILE A 84 -5.32 8.52 -0.63
N THR A 85 -5.66 9.19 0.47
CA THR A 85 -5.84 10.65 0.48
C THR A 85 -5.02 11.27 1.59
N LEU A 86 -4.09 12.16 1.23
CA LEU A 86 -3.30 12.92 2.19
C LEU A 86 -4.02 14.21 2.57
N SER A 87 -4.00 14.55 3.86
CA SER A 87 -4.44 15.85 4.34
C SER A 87 -3.44 16.95 3.96
N GLU A 88 -3.90 18.21 3.90
CA GLU A 88 -3.00 19.35 3.61
C GLU A 88 -1.87 19.48 4.64
N LEU A 89 -2.17 19.20 5.91
CA LEU A 89 -1.17 19.21 6.98
C LEU A 89 -0.10 18.15 6.75
N TYR A 90 -0.52 16.92 6.40
CA TYR A 90 0.41 15.83 6.15
C TYR A 90 1.30 16.09 4.92
N MET A 91 0.73 16.64 3.85
CA MET A 91 1.52 17.07 2.67
C MET A 91 2.54 18.17 3.03
N LYS A 92 2.21 19.07 3.95
CA LYS A 92 3.14 20.10 4.43
C LYS A 92 4.28 19.48 5.25
N GLU A 93 3.98 18.54 6.13
CA GLU A 93 4.99 17.82 6.92
C GLU A 93 5.92 16.99 6.01
N LEU A 94 5.38 16.34 4.97
CA LEU A 94 6.18 15.68 3.93
C LEU A 94 7.10 16.67 3.21
N ALA A 95 6.58 17.81 2.76
CA ALA A 95 7.35 18.85 2.08
C ALA A 95 8.46 19.45 2.96
N GLN A 96 8.26 19.47 4.29
CA GLN A 96 9.22 19.91 5.28
C GLN A 96 10.26 18.83 5.64
N GLY A 97 10.03 17.58 5.25
CA GLY A 97 10.88 16.45 5.62
C GLY A 97 10.76 16.08 7.10
N GLN A 98 9.56 16.25 7.68
CA GLN A 98 9.27 15.86 9.04
C GLN A 98 9.56 14.37 9.25
N GLU A 99 10.22 14.05 10.36
CA GLU A 99 10.52 12.66 10.73
C GLU A 99 9.24 11.86 10.93
N GLY A 100 9.20 10.62 10.41
CA GLY A 100 8.04 9.73 10.46
C GLY A 100 7.04 9.95 9.33
N ALA A 101 7.05 11.12 8.68
CA ALA A 101 6.09 11.43 7.62
C ALA A 101 6.30 10.54 6.38
N ILE A 102 7.55 10.41 5.93
CA ILE A 102 7.83 9.58 4.76
C ILE A 102 7.67 8.10 5.06
N GLU A 103 8.00 7.68 6.27
CA GLU A 103 7.86 6.29 6.73
C GLU A 103 6.40 5.86 6.70
N LEU A 104 5.49 6.67 7.24
CA LEU A 104 4.06 6.39 7.19
C LEU A 104 3.57 6.32 5.74
N LEU A 105 3.99 7.24 4.88
CA LEU A 105 3.58 7.23 3.46
C LEU A 105 4.03 5.95 2.76
N PHE A 106 5.28 5.52 2.96
CA PHE A 106 5.79 4.30 2.34
C PHE A 106 5.05 3.06 2.82
N TYR A 107 4.72 3.00 4.12
CA TYR A 107 3.90 1.92 4.64
C TYR A 107 2.52 1.86 3.96
N GLU A 108 1.82 2.99 3.89
CA GLU A 108 0.50 3.08 3.26
C GLU A 108 0.53 2.77 1.76
N LEU A 109 1.57 3.23 1.06
CA LEU A 109 1.66 3.15 -0.40
C LEU A 109 2.17 1.80 -0.91
N PHE A 110 3.09 1.16 -0.17
CA PHE A 110 3.80 -0.02 -0.67
C PHE A 110 3.66 -1.26 0.22
N VAL A 111 3.52 -1.12 1.54
CA VAL A 111 3.50 -2.27 2.45
C VAL A 111 2.08 -2.75 2.73
N ARG A 112 1.17 -1.83 3.05
CA ARG A 112 -0.24 -2.15 3.32
C ARG A 112 -0.90 -2.92 2.17
N PRO A 113 -0.76 -2.52 0.88
CA PRO A 113 -1.39 -3.25 -0.22
C PRO A 113 -0.91 -4.69 -0.36
N LEU A 114 0.39 -4.95 -0.10
CA LEU A 114 0.96 -6.31 -0.15
C LEU A 114 0.39 -7.22 0.94
N LYS A 115 0.08 -6.65 2.11
CA LYS A 115 -0.54 -7.41 3.21
C LYS A 115 -1.98 -7.78 2.93
N ILE A 116 -2.77 -6.85 2.41
CA ILE A 116 -4.17 -7.10 2.05
C ILE A 116 -4.23 -8.26 1.05
N ALA A 117 -3.38 -8.23 0.02
CA ALA A 117 -3.29 -9.32 -0.96
C ALA A 117 -2.90 -10.67 -0.32
N SER A 118 -2.05 -10.69 0.70
CA SER A 118 -1.65 -11.93 1.39
C SER A 118 -2.69 -12.47 2.38
N GLU A 119 -3.60 -11.62 2.85
CA GLU A 119 -4.68 -11.99 3.78
C GLU A 119 -5.90 -12.55 3.03
N GLU A 120 -6.16 -12.07 1.80
CA GLU A 120 -7.23 -12.59 0.92
C GLU A 120 -7.01 -14.08 0.54
N ASP A 121 -5.76 -14.55 0.50
CA ASP A 121 -5.41 -15.97 0.27
C ASP A 121 -5.70 -16.87 1.49
N ARG A 122 -6.11 -16.36 2.65
CA ARG A 122 -6.35 -17.17 3.86
C ARG A 122 -7.82 -17.49 4.13
N ASP A 123 -8.77 -16.91 3.39
CA ASP A 123 -10.19 -16.95 3.76
C ASP A 123 -11.02 -18.07 3.08
N TYR A 124 -10.38 -19.10 2.50
CA TYR A 124 -11.08 -20.24 1.89
C TYR A 124 -11.14 -21.52 2.75
N THR A 125 -10.61 -21.54 3.99
CA THR A 125 -10.58 -22.78 4.81
C THR A 125 -11.45 -22.77 6.08
N THR A 126 -12.24 -21.73 6.35
CA THR A 126 -13.27 -21.81 7.42
C THR A 126 -14.59 -22.32 6.86
N GLY A 127 -14.53 -23.45 6.14
CA GLY A 127 -15.68 -24.30 5.89
C GLY A 127 -16.03 -25.03 7.18
N ASN A 128 -17.14 -24.63 7.79
CA ASN A 128 -17.79 -25.30 8.92
C ASN A 128 -17.90 -26.82 8.67
N PRO A 129 -17.29 -27.72 9.49
CA PRO A 129 -17.35 -29.16 9.27
C PRO A 129 -18.73 -29.80 9.48
N ASP A 130 -19.70 -29.08 10.07
CA ASP A 130 -20.92 -29.68 10.61
C ASP A 130 -22.13 -29.74 9.63
N GLN A 131 -21.92 -29.68 8.32
CA GLN A 131 -23.01 -29.88 7.35
C GLN A 131 -22.77 -30.91 6.24
N ILE A 132 -21.94 -31.94 6.48
CA ILE A 132 -22.13 -33.20 5.75
C ILE A 132 -23.33 -33.92 6.36
N LYS A 133 -24.54 -33.42 6.08
CA LYS A 133 -25.74 -34.23 6.20
C LYS A 133 -25.70 -35.29 5.11
N THR A 134 -25.28 -36.48 5.53
CA THR A 134 -25.77 -37.76 5.04
C THR A 134 -27.24 -37.67 4.63
N SER A 135 -27.52 -37.73 3.33
CA SER A 135 -28.76 -38.29 2.79
C SER A 135 -28.64 -38.34 1.28
N PHE A 136 -28.24 -39.48 0.74
CA PHE A 136 -28.84 -40.03 -0.48
C PHE A 136 -28.65 -41.54 -0.48
N GLY A 137 -29.40 -42.20 0.41
CA GLY A 137 -29.83 -43.57 0.18
C GLY A 137 -31.14 -43.51 -0.61
N SER A 138 -31.11 -43.98 -1.86
CA SER A 138 -32.28 -44.44 -2.58
C SER A 138 -31.84 -45.56 -3.51
N GLU A 139 -31.75 -46.72 -2.89
CA GLU A 139 -32.07 -48.03 -3.42
C GLU A 139 -33.08 -47.95 -4.58
N TYR A 140 -32.64 -48.30 -5.80
CA TYR A 140 -33.55 -48.72 -6.86
C TYR A 140 -33.20 -50.13 -7.26
N GLY A 141 -34.11 -51.01 -6.87
CA GLY A 141 -34.08 -52.44 -7.07
C GLY A 141 -34.06 -52.85 -8.55
N SER A 142 -33.40 -53.99 -8.72
CA SER A 142 -33.53 -54.97 -9.78
C SER A 142 -34.90 -54.98 -10.45
N LYS A 143 -34.93 -54.88 -11.78
CA LYS A 143 -36.01 -55.44 -12.59
C LYS A 143 -35.47 -56.57 -13.45
N THR A 144 -35.81 -57.79 -13.04
CA THR A 144 -35.92 -58.96 -13.91
C THR A 144 -37.27 -58.89 -14.61
N THR A 145 -37.30 -59.03 -15.93
CA THR A 145 -38.47 -59.57 -16.64
C THR A 145 -37.99 -60.26 -17.90
N ARG A 146 -38.34 -61.55 -17.98
CA ARG A 146 -38.31 -62.44 -19.15
C ARG A 146 -39.04 -61.82 -20.33
N GLU A 147 -38.58 -62.15 -21.54
CA GLU A 147 -39.35 -62.86 -22.58
C GLU A 147 -38.37 -63.54 -23.55
#